data_AF-A0A947T8L6-F1
#
_entry.id   AF-A0A947T8L6-F1
#
_cell.length_a   1.000
_cell.length_b   1.000
_cell.length_c   1.000
_cell.angle_alpha   90.00
_cell.angle_beta   90.00
_cell.angle_gamma   90.00
#
_symmetry.space_group_name_H-M   'P 1'
#
loop_
_entity.id
_entity.type
_entity.pdbx_description
1 polymer ?
#
loop_
_entity_poly.entity_id
_entity_poly.type
_entity_poly.pdbx_seq_one_letter_code
_entity_poly.pdbx_strand_id
1 'polypeptide(L)'
;MDTGFDDYLDNLILEIADRQTGSEVVPTNILTIHVLKFPECPQSWAHLAASEMEARGWGKNWSTLGERAFMMNGGGASRAQHIRASRRKKSLREKVASVPRSDWVAIGALLVSALALFKSA
;
A
#
# COMPACT_ATOMS: atom_id res chain seq x y z
N MET A 1 -8.42 -5.04 17.22
CA MET A 1 -8.10 -5.33 15.81
C MET A 1 -6.72 -5.94 15.79
N ASP A 2 -6.61 -7.14 15.23
CA ASP A 2 -5.33 -7.83 15.06
C ASP A 2 -4.60 -7.16 13.90
N THR A 3 -3.64 -6.28 14.21
CA THR A 3 -2.96 -5.41 13.22
C THR A 3 -2.31 -6.21 12.10
N GLY A 4 -1.92 -7.46 12.36
CA GLY A 4 -1.33 -8.35 11.35
C GLY A 4 -2.32 -8.79 10.27
N PHE A 5 -3.58 -9.02 10.62
CA PHE A 5 -4.59 -9.44 9.63
C PHE A 5 -4.99 -8.25 8.73
N ASP A 6 -5.11 -7.05 9.29
CA ASP A 6 -5.37 -5.84 8.49
C ASP A 6 -4.24 -5.56 7.49
N ASP A 7 -2.99 -5.69 7.91
CA ASP A 7 -1.83 -5.55 7.02
C ASP A 7 -1.81 -6.64 5.93
N TYR A 8 -2.19 -7.87 6.28
CA TYR A 8 -2.36 -8.96 5.31
C TYR A 8 -3.42 -8.62 4.26
N LEU A 9 -4.58 -8.10 4.66
CA LEU A 9 -5.65 -7.71 3.73
C LEU A 9 -5.20 -6.56 2.82
N ASP A 10 -4.51 -5.57 3.37
CA ASP A 10 -3.94 -4.45 2.61
C ASP A 10 -2.89 -4.92 1.58
N ASN A 11 -2.06 -5.90 1.92
CA ASN A 11 -1.11 -6.48 0.97
C ASN A 11 -1.82 -7.35 -0.08
N LEU A 12 -2.83 -8.10 0.33
CA LEU A 12 -3.61 -8.96 -0.55
C LEU A 12 -4.38 -8.16 -1.60
N ILE A 13 -5.01 -7.05 -1.21
CA ILE A 13 -5.76 -6.20 -2.16
C ILE A 13 -4.84 -5.54 -3.19
N LEU A 14 -3.59 -5.22 -2.83
CA LEU A 14 -2.59 -4.76 -3.79
C LEU A 14 -2.25 -5.83 -4.82
N GLU A 15 -2.01 -7.06 -4.37
CA GLU A 15 -1.69 -8.21 -5.21
C GLU A 15 -2.85 -8.63 -6.13
N ILE A 16 -4.10 -8.44 -5.67
CA ILE A 16 -5.30 -8.61 -6.51
C ILE A 16 -5.38 -7.47 -7.53
N ALA A 17 -5.17 -6.22 -7.09
CA ALA A 17 -5.23 -5.06 -7.98
C ALA A 17 -4.21 -5.14 -9.12
N ASP A 18 -3.01 -5.66 -8.87
CA ASP A 18 -1.99 -5.87 -9.90
C ASP A 18 -2.36 -6.96 -10.90
N ARG A 19 -3.03 -8.03 -10.44
CA ARG A 19 -3.50 -9.12 -11.31
C ARG A 19 -4.77 -8.76 -12.09
N GLN A 20 -5.61 -7.86 -11.58
CA GLN A 20 -6.87 -7.43 -12.19
C GLN A 20 -6.72 -6.13 -12.98
N THR A 21 -5.63 -6.02 -13.76
CA THR A 21 -5.40 -4.91 -14.69
C THR A 21 -5.63 -5.35 -16.14
N GLY A 22 -6.19 -4.46 -16.97
CA GLY A 22 -6.38 -4.70 -18.41
C GLY A 22 -7.84 -4.74 -18.88
N SER A 23 -8.05 -5.13 -20.14
CA SER A 23 -9.37 -5.17 -20.80
C SER A 23 -10.22 -6.38 -20.42
N GLU A 24 -9.60 -7.45 -19.94
CA GLU A 24 -10.26 -8.68 -19.47
C GLU A 24 -9.94 -8.91 -18.00
N VAL A 25 -10.78 -8.38 -17.13
CA VAL A 25 -10.62 -8.55 -15.67
C VAL A 25 -11.36 -9.81 -15.24
N VAL A 26 -10.62 -10.78 -14.71
CA VAL A 26 -11.18 -12.03 -14.17
C VAL A 26 -11.04 -12.09 -12.64
N PRO A 27 -11.98 -12.77 -11.94
CA PRO A 27 -11.85 -13.02 -10.52
C PRO A 27 -10.53 -13.72 -10.18
N THR A 28 -9.87 -13.30 -9.10
CA THR A 28 -8.55 -13.80 -8.73
C THR A 28 -8.62 -14.76 -7.56
N ASN A 29 -7.96 -15.91 -7.68
CA ASN A 29 -7.91 -16.93 -6.64
C ASN A 29 -7.04 -16.47 -5.45
N ILE A 30 -7.66 -16.23 -4.30
CA ILE A 30 -7.00 -15.75 -3.09
C ILE A 30 -6.03 -16.79 -2.52
N LEU A 31 -6.40 -18.08 -2.56
CA LEU A 31 -5.55 -19.14 -2.01
C LEU A 31 -4.23 -19.23 -2.78
N THR A 32 -4.27 -19.08 -4.09
CA THR A 32 -3.07 -19.03 -4.93
C THR A 32 -2.17 -17.86 -4.56
N ILE A 33 -2.73 -16.66 -4.35
CA ILE A 33 -1.92 -15.50 -3.89
C ILE A 33 -1.31 -15.79 -2.53
N HIS A 34 -2.11 -16.28 -1.58
CA HIS A 34 -1.67 -16.56 -0.23
C HIS A 34 -0.47 -17.50 -0.20
N VAL A 35 -0.56 -18.65 -0.86
CA VAL A 35 0.53 -19.63 -0.91
C VAL A 35 1.81 -19.04 -1.53
N LEU A 36 1.68 -18.19 -2.55
CA LEU A 36 2.83 -17.63 -3.26
C LEU A 36 3.46 -16.40 -2.59
N LYS A 37 2.67 -15.59 -1.90
CA LYS A 37 3.07 -14.25 -1.44
C LYS A 37 3.07 -14.08 0.07
N PHE A 38 2.29 -14.90 0.78
CA PHE A 38 2.09 -14.80 2.22
C PHE A 38 2.17 -16.18 2.91
N PRO A 39 3.18 -17.04 2.58
CA PRO A 39 3.26 -18.40 3.13
C PRO A 39 3.44 -18.43 4.65
N GLU A 40 3.94 -17.36 5.24
CA GLU A 40 4.13 -17.19 6.68
C GLU A 40 2.83 -16.86 7.44
N CYS A 41 1.81 -16.38 6.73
CA CYS A 41 0.54 -16.02 7.33
C CYS A 41 -0.32 -17.27 7.61
N PRO A 42 -1.17 -17.27 8.65
CA PRO A 42 -2.10 -18.38 8.91
C PRO A 42 -3.02 -18.66 7.72
N GLN A 43 -3.17 -19.94 7.34
CA GLN A 43 -4.05 -20.34 6.22
C GLN A 43 -5.52 -19.94 6.45
N SER A 44 -5.95 -19.88 7.72
CA SER A 44 -7.27 -19.39 8.11
C SER A 44 -7.54 -17.96 7.63
N TRP A 45 -6.51 -17.10 7.51
CA TRP A 45 -6.66 -15.74 7.03
C TRP A 45 -7.09 -15.71 5.56
N ALA A 46 -6.52 -16.56 4.71
CA ALA A 46 -6.94 -16.67 3.31
C ALA A 46 -8.39 -17.15 3.16
N HIS A 47 -8.88 -17.95 4.12
CA HIS A 47 -10.27 -18.39 4.14
C HIS A 47 -11.25 -17.29 4.56
N LEU A 48 -10.80 -16.33 5.38
CA LEU A 48 -11.64 -15.21 5.84
C LEU A 48 -11.54 -13.98 4.93
N ALA A 49 -10.42 -13.84 4.21
CA ALA A 49 -10.06 -12.63 3.48
C ALA A 49 -11.14 -12.16 2.50
N ALA A 50 -11.70 -13.07 1.71
CA ALA A 50 -12.69 -12.72 0.69
C ALA A 50 -13.94 -12.06 1.31
N SER A 51 -14.48 -12.68 2.37
CA SER A 51 -15.67 -12.18 3.07
C SER A 51 -15.37 -10.89 3.81
N GLU A 52 -14.19 -10.77 4.43
CA GLU A 52 -13.79 -9.56 5.16
C GLU A 52 -13.61 -8.37 4.20
N MET A 53 -12.96 -8.59 3.06
CA MET A 53 -12.79 -7.55 2.05
C MET A 53 -14.12 -7.14 1.39
N GLU A 54 -15.05 -8.08 1.22
CA GLU A 54 -16.42 -7.79 0.78
C GLU A 54 -17.18 -6.96 1.83
N ALA A 55 -17.08 -7.32 3.12
CA ALA A 55 -17.68 -6.55 4.21
C ALA A 55 -17.13 -5.12 4.30
N ARG A 56 -15.87 -4.91 3.90
CA ARG A 56 -15.23 -3.58 3.77
C ARG A 56 -15.58 -2.85 2.48
N GLY A 57 -16.36 -3.45 1.59
CA GLY A 57 -16.81 -2.87 0.33
C GLY A 57 -15.75 -2.84 -0.78
N TRP A 58 -14.68 -3.64 -0.67
CA TRP A 58 -13.56 -3.62 -1.62
C TRP A 58 -13.80 -4.44 -2.89
N GLY A 59 -14.89 -5.19 -2.94
CA GLY A 59 -15.20 -6.07 -4.06
C GLY A 59 -16.28 -7.08 -3.68
N LYS A 60 -16.35 -8.15 -4.45
CA LYS A 60 -17.30 -9.23 -4.26
C LYS A 60 -16.57 -10.55 -4.08
N ASN A 61 -17.03 -11.36 -3.14
CA ASN A 61 -16.58 -12.73 -3.00
C ASN A 61 -17.23 -13.59 -4.10
N TRP A 62 -16.41 -14.15 -4.97
CA TRP A 62 -16.81 -15.06 -6.06
C TRP A 62 -16.53 -16.52 -5.70
N SER A 63 -16.41 -16.84 -4.41
CA SER A 63 -16.16 -18.21 -3.96
C SER A 63 -17.27 -19.14 -4.45
N THR A 64 -16.91 -20.05 -5.34
CA THR A 64 -17.74 -21.21 -5.72
C THR A 64 -17.24 -22.44 -4.98
N LEU A 65 -17.97 -23.57 -5.07
CA LEU A 65 -17.72 -24.81 -4.34
C LEU A 65 -16.29 -25.39 -4.45
N GLY A 66 -15.43 -24.90 -5.34
CA GLY A 66 -14.03 -25.33 -5.47
C GLY A 66 -12.98 -24.22 -5.55
N GLU A 67 -13.36 -22.97 -5.77
CA GLU A 67 -12.41 -21.87 -6.00
C GLU A 67 -12.77 -20.64 -5.19
N ARG A 68 -11.83 -20.19 -4.35
CA ARG A 68 -11.97 -18.93 -3.58
C ARG A 68 -11.47 -17.76 -4.40
N ALA A 69 -12.32 -17.30 -5.30
CA ALA A 69 -12.03 -16.16 -6.15
C ALA A 69 -12.60 -14.86 -5.57
N PHE A 70 -11.93 -13.75 -5.84
CA PHE A 70 -12.38 -12.41 -5.46
C PHE A 70 -12.30 -11.47 -6.65
N MET A 71 -13.34 -10.65 -6.83
CA MET A 71 -13.40 -9.64 -7.87
C MET A 71 -13.39 -8.26 -7.22
N MET A 72 -12.37 -7.47 -7.52
CA MET A 72 -12.22 -6.13 -6.97
C MET A 72 -13.22 -5.16 -7.64
N ASN A 73 -13.73 -4.19 -6.88
CA ASN A 73 -14.56 -3.10 -7.40
C ASN A 73 -13.82 -1.75 -7.29
N GLY A 74 -14.51 -0.63 -7.56
CA GLY A 74 -13.94 0.71 -7.41
C GLY A 74 -13.45 1.06 -5.99
N GLY A 75 -14.10 0.51 -4.95
CA GLY A 75 -13.68 0.67 -3.56
C GLY A 75 -12.35 -0.02 -3.26
N GLY A 76 -12.17 -1.25 -3.74
CA GLY A 76 -10.90 -1.97 -3.60
C GLY A 76 -9.78 -1.32 -4.40
N ALA A 77 -10.07 -0.84 -5.61
CA ALA A 77 -9.11 -0.10 -6.43
C ALA A 77 -8.67 1.21 -5.74
N SER A 78 -9.62 1.95 -5.16
CA SER A 78 -9.33 3.16 -4.38
C SER A 78 -8.48 2.85 -3.15
N ARG A 79 -8.79 1.75 -2.42
CA ARG A 79 -7.99 1.31 -1.28
C ARG A 79 -6.55 0.96 -1.70
N ALA A 80 -6.38 0.19 -2.77
CA ALA A 80 -5.08 -0.17 -3.32
C ALA A 80 -4.26 1.08 -3.71
N GLN A 81 -4.89 2.07 -4.36
CA GLN A 81 -4.25 3.34 -4.67
C GLN A 81 -3.84 4.13 -3.42
N HIS A 82 -4.70 4.18 -2.39
CA HIS A 82 -4.41 4.83 -1.12
C HIS A 82 -3.20 4.20 -0.42
N ILE A 83 -3.13 2.87 -0.38
CA ILE A 83 -1.99 2.14 0.20
C ILE A 83 -0.70 2.40 -0.60
N ARG A 84 -0.78 2.40 -1.94
CA ARG A 84 0.38 2.75 -2.77
C ARG A 84 0.86 4.18 -2.51
N ALA A 85 -0.07 5.12 -2.36
CA ALA A 85 0.25 6.51 -2.06
C ALA A 85 0.89 6.65 -0.67
N SER A 86 0.38 5.94 0.34
CA SER A 86 0.93 5.99 1.71
C SER A 86 2.31 5.34 1.81
N ARG A 87 2.57 4.29 1.02
CA ARG A 87 3.87 3.60 0.96
C ARG A 87 4.88 4.23 0.00
N ARG A 88 4.45 5.18 -0.85
CA ARG A 88 5.36 5.89 -1.76
C ARG A 88 6.37 6.69 -0.94
N LYS A 89 7.65 6.36 -1.07
CA LYS A 89 8.73 7.20 -0.49
C LYS A 89 8.57 8.61 -1.05
N LYS A 90 8.31 9.59 -0.19
CA LYS A 90 8.28 11.01 -0.58
C LYS A 90 9.58 11.35 -1.29
N SER A 91 9.48 11.82 -2.53
CA SER A 91 10.64 12.22 -3.33
C SER A 91 11.41 13.34 -2.62
N LEU A 92 12.70 13.48 -2.91
CA LEU A 92 13.51 14.58 -2.37
C LEU A 92 12.85 15.95 -2.62
N ARG A 93 12.19 16.12 -3.77
CA ARG A 93 11.44 17.33 -4.11
C ARG A 93 10.23 17.57 -3.20
N GLU A 94 9.48 16.52 -2.87
CA GLU A 94 8.35 16.60 -1.93
C GLU A 94 8.83 16.84 -0.50
N LYS A 95 9.98 16.30 -0.11
CA LYS A 95 10.60 16.58 1.20
C LYS A 95 11.04 18.05 1.31
N VAL A 96 11.71 18.57 0.29
CA VAL A 96 12.16 19.97 0.17
C VAL A 96 10.96 20.93 0.16
N ALA A 97 9.87 20.58 -0.53
CA ALA A 97 8.64 21.38 -0.55
C ALA A 97 7.87 21.36 0.78
N SER A 98 8.06 20.33 1.60
CA SER A 98 7.44 20.23 2.93
C SER A 98 8.18 20.99 4.03
N VAL A 99 9.34 21.57 3.74
CA VAL A 99 10.09 22.39 4.70
C VAL A 99 9.41 23.75 4.84
N PRO A 100 8.97 24.15 6.06
CA PRO A 100 8.39 25.46 6.31
C PRO A 100 9.36 26.58 5.90
N ARG A 101 8.84 27.72 5.43
CA ARG A 101 9.68 28.86 4.99
C ARG A 101 10.63 29.36 6.08
N SER A 102 10.29 29.20 7.35
CA SER A 102 11.15 29.55 8.50
C SER A 102 12.41 28.68 8.58
N ASP A 103 12.30 27.39 8.26
CA ASP A 103 13.42 26.45 8.35
C ASP A 103 14.41 26.65 7.20
N TRP A 104 13.97 27.18 6.06
CA TRP A 104 14.85 27.60 4.97
C TRP A 104 15.79 28.75 5.37
N VAL A 105 15.30 29.68 6.19
CA VAL A 105 16.12 30.78 6.71
C VAL A 105 17.19 30.23 7.65
N ALA A 106 16.83 29.26 8.51
CA ALA A 106 17.78 28.60 9.40
C ALA A 106 18.85 27.81 8.65
N ILE A 107 18.46 27.02 7.62
CA ILE A 107 19.41 26.29 6.76
C ILE A 107 20.34 27.25 6.02
N GLY A 108 19.81 28.37 5.51
CA GLY A 108 20.59 29.42 4.87
C GLY A 108 21.61 30.06 5.83
N ALA A 109 21.19 30.39 7.06
CA ALA A 109 22.09 30.92 8.08
C ALA A 109 23.21 29.93 8.44
N LEU A 110 22.89 28.64 8.56
CA LEU A 110 23.85 27.58 8.87
C LEU A 110 24.89 27.39 7.76
N LEU A 111 24.47 27.47 6.49
CA LEU A 111 25.38 27.46 5.33
C LEU A 111 26.31 28.68 5.30
N VAL A 112 25.79 29.87 5.60
CA VAL A 112 26.59 31.10 5.66
C VAL A 112 27.60 31.02 6.81
N SER A 113 27.21 30.53 7.99
CA SER A 113 28.13 30.32 9.11
C SER A 113 29.20 29.27 8.81
N ALA A 114 28.85 28.18 8.12
CA ALA A 114 29.83 27.17 7.71
C ALA A 114 30.84 27.72 6.68
N LEU A 115 30.38 28.49 5.70
CA LEU A 115 31.25 29.15 4.72
C LEU A 115 32.18 30.18 5.37
N ALA A 116 31.69 30.91 6.38
CA ALA A 116 32.51 31.83 7.15
C ALA A 116 33.62 31.08 7.90
N LEU A 117 33.31 29.95 8.53
CA LEU A 117 34.29 29.09 9.20
C LEU A 117 35.37 28.56 8.25
N PHE A 118 35.01 28.12 7.04
CA PHE A 118 35.98 27.66 6.04
C PHE A 118 36.82 28.76 5.41
N LYS A 119 36.34 30.01 5.41
CA LYS A 119 37.09 31.16 4.91
C LYS A 119 38.00 31.79 5.97
N SER A 120 37.73 31.51 7.24
CA SER A 120 38.52 31.98 8.39
C SER A 120 39.52 30.95 8.92
N ALA A 121 39.56 29.74 8.34
CA ALA A 121 40.59 28.73 8.53
C ALA A 121 41.65 28.81 7.41
#